data_AF-A0ABD3NMK8-F1
#
_entry.id   AF-A0ABD3NMK8-F1
#
_cell.length_a   1.000
_cell.length_b   1.000
_cell.length_c   1.000
_cell.angle_alpha   90.00
_cell.angle_beta   90.00
_cell.angle_gamma   90.00
#
_symmetry.space_group_name_H-M   'P 1'
#
loop_
_entity.id
_entity.type
_entity.pdbx_description
1 polymer ?
#
loop_
_entity_poly.entity_id
_entity_poly.type
_entity_poly.pdbx_seq_one_letter_code
_entity_poly.pdbx_strand_id
1 'polypeptide(L)'
;MTAPIAAIVAALALFSSTSHAFVSPTSSSRSTLPSHNYAHIPQDILHGASTLFLSDEALSAVEAARQKFWFYFFAGSGAGGIGISQLPAIFRDASASRSVAGIGPTKGGTSLDAGPLLGVYYDTEIALNDVVDAIQKAPSAEFISGRSESINYMASKGYIERRDFIKEMEAKNCNPLASYVLYDAISSGKGDVVSPVVFDEKLAQYRQGSGAGGLAQSFIGDLNGFLAVKIGAFLGLVFCLLVDFGFIAKAGIEGFLS
;
A
#
# COMPACT_ATOMS: atom_id res chain seq x y z
N MET A 1 2.02 -31.99 1.68
CA MET A 1 1.41 -30.64 1.69
C MET A 1 2.18 -29.78 2.69
N THR A 2 3.26 -29.12 2.25
CA THR A 2 4.02 -28.13 3.03
C THR A 2 4.78 -27.26 2.02
N ALA A 3 4.11 -26.26 1.44
CA ALA A 3 4.72 -25.34 0.47
C ALA A 3 4.18 -23.90 0.44
N PRO A 4 3.54 -23.30 1.48
CA PRO A 4 3.17 -21.87 1.41
C PRO A 4 4.26 -20.91 1.93
N ILE A 5 5.19 -21.36 2.77
CA ILE A 5 6.15 -20.45 3.46
C ILE A 5 7.29 -20.00 2.53
N ALA A 6 7.79 -20.90 1.68
CA ALA A 6 8.92 -20.59 0.78
C ALA A 6 8.56 -19.54 -0.29
N ALA A 7 7.31 -19.52 -0.76
CA ALA A 7 6.85 -18.53 -1.74
C ALA A 7 6.75 -17.12 -1.14
N ILE A 8 6.42 -16.99 0.15
CA ILE A 8 6.32 -15.72 0.86
C ILE A 8 7.70 -15.09 1.07
N VAL A 9 8.71 -15.91 1.39
CA VAL A 9 10.10 -15.44 1.55
C VAL A 9 10.70 -14.98 0.20
N ALA A 10 10.38 -15.67 -0.90
CA ALA A 10 10.85 -15.30 -2.23
C ALA A 10 10.25 -13.97 -2.72
N ALA A 11 8.99 -13.67 -2.38
CA ALA A 11 8.37 -12.39 -2.71
C ALA A 11 9.01 -11.21 -1.96
N LEU A 12 9.40 -11.40 -0.69
CA LEU A 12 10.07 -10.39 0.13
C LEU A 12 11.49 -10.02 -0.36
N ALA A 13 12.20 -10.96 -0.99
CA ALA A 13 13.54 -10.72 -1.54
C ALA A 13 13.51 -9.83 -2.80
N LEU A 14 12.38 -9.74 -3.51
CA LEU A 14 12.27 -8.91 -4.71
C LEU A 14 11.98 -7.42 -4.39
N PHE A 15 11.29 -7.14 -3.28
CA PHE A 15 10.96 -5.77 -2.86
C PHE A 15 12.12 -4.97 -2.24
N SER A 16 13.21 -5.63 -1.86
CA SER A 16 14.40 -4.97 -1.29
C SER A 16 15.28 -4.27 -2.35
N SER A 17 14.96 -4.41 -3.64
CA SER A 17 15.80 -3.93 -4.75
C SER A 17 15.53 -2.49 -5.19
N THR A 18 14.48 -1.83 -4.70
CA THR A 18 14.08 -0.49 -5.16
C THR A 18 13.88 0.46 -3.99
N SER A 19 14.97 0.96 -3.42
CA SER A 19 14.93 2.08 -2.47
C SER A 19 16.18 2.93 -2.62
N HIS A 20 16.18 3.83 -3.60
CA HIS A 20 17.15 4.91 -3.66
C HIS A 20 16.66 6.10 -2.82
N ALA A 21 17.33 6.25 -1.67
CA ALA A 21 17.71 7.46 -0.96
C ALA A 21 16.81 8.71 -1.03
N PHE A 22 16.14 9.03 0.08
CA PHE A 22 15.91 10.42 0.48
C PHE A 22 17.05 10.87 1.40
N VAL A 23 17.84 11.83 0.94
CA VAL A 23 18.82 12.57 1.74
C VAL A 23 18.06 13.63 2.53
N SER A 24 18.09 13.55 3.86
CA SER A 24 17.56 14.62 4.72
C SER A 24 18.54 15.80 4.79
N PRO A 25 18.06 17.06 4.72
CA PRO A 25 18.91 18.23 4.93
C PRO A 25 19.25 18.39 6.41
N THR A 26 20.53 18.65 6.68
CA THR A 26 21.09 19.03 7.98
C THR A 26 20.50 20.37 8.44
N SER A 27 19.77 20.38 9.55
CA SER A 27 19.50 21.61 10.30
C SER A 27 20.45 21.70 11.49
N SER A 28 21.34 22.70 11.45
CA SER A 28 22.11 23.09 12.63
C SER A 28 21.20 23.91 13.55
N SER A 29 21.12 23.57 14.82
CA SER A 29 20.51 24.43 15.84
C SER A 29 21.35 24.36 17.10
N ARG A 30 22.12 25.43 17.31
CA ARG A 30 22.93 25.72 18.49
C ARG A 30 22.00 26.28 19.56
N SER A 31 21.79 25.57 20.66
CA SER A 31 21.11 26.12 21.85
C SER A 31 22.06 26.13 23.04
N THR A 32 22.39 27.34 23.48
CA THR A 32 23.14 27.69 24.68
C THR A 32 22.35 27.35 25.95
N LEU A 33 22.98 26.62 26.86
CA LEU A 33 22.55 26.39 28.24
C LEU A 33 22.53 27.68 29.08
N PRO A 34 21.61 27.79 30.04
CA PRO A 34 21.86 28.49 31.30
C PRO A 34 21.97 27.50 32.47
N SER A 35 23.03 27.68 33.25
CA SER A 35 23.28 27.06 34.54
C SER A 35 22.30 27.59 35.59
N HIS A 36 21.68 26.71 36.38
CA HIS A 36 21.17 27.08 37.71
C HIS A 36 21.34 25.95 38.71
N ASN A 37 21.75 26.36 39.91
CA ASN A 37 22.29 25.56 40.99
C ASN A 37 21.27 25.47 42.16
N TYR A 38 21.31 24.33 42.86
CA TYR A 38 20.79 23.98 44.20
C TYR A 38 19.27 23.89 44.47
N ALA A 39 18.85 22.69 44.92
CA ALA A 39 18.18 22.51 46.21
C ALA A 39 18.43 21.09 46.75
N HIS A 40 19.06 21.03 47.92
CA HIS A 40 19.36 19.84 48.72
C HIS A 40 18.07 19.36 49.42
N ILE A 41 17.72 18.07 49.31
CA ILE A 41 16.61 17.45 50.07
C ILE A 41 17.15 16.20 50.78
N PRO A 42 16.78 15.95 52.05
CA PRO A 42 17.57 15.18 53.02
C PRO A 42 17.57 13.66 52.77
N GLN A 43 18.69 13.01 53.13
CA GLN A 43 18.95 11.58 52.98
C GLN A 43 18.28 10.65 54.02
N ASP A 44 17.46 11.14 54.93
CA ASP A 44 17.00 10.34 56.08
C ASP A 44 15.49 10.09 56.09
N ILE A 45 14.99 9.31 55.12
CA ILE A 45 13.86 8.39 55.33
C ILE A 45 14.10 7.10 54.52
N LEU A 46 15.32 6.58 54.63
CA LEU A 46 15.71 5.28 54.13
C LEU A 46 15.82 4.36 55.34
N HIS A 47 14.71 3.87 55.91
CA HIS A 47 14.66 2.71 56.83
C HIS A 47 13.19 2.47 57.22
N GLY A 48 12.46 1.67 56.44
CA GLY A 48 11.12 1.28 56.86
C GLY A 48 10.26 0.68 55.75
N ALA A 49 10.32 -0.64 55.65
CA ALA A 49 9.33 -1.51 55.04
C ALA A 49 9.35 -1.68 53.50
N SER A 50 9.84 -2.87 53.12
CA SER A 50 9.24 -3.72 52.08
C SER A 50 9.70 -3.58 50.62
N THR A 51 10.98 -3.29 50.37
CA THR A 51 11.62 -3.69 49.11
C THR A 51 12.22 -5.08 49.27
N LEU A 52 11.41 -6.10 48.96
CA LEU A 52 11.90 -7.43 48.66
C LEU A 52 12.96 -7.33 47.55
N PHE A 53 14.18 -7.71 47.92
CA PHE A 53 15.39 -7.95 47.13
C PHE A 53 15.18 -8.04 45.61
N LEU A 54 15.27 -6.91 44.92
CA LEU A 54 15.73 -6.88 43.54
C LEU A 54 17.21 -6.48 43.60
N SER A 55 18.10 -7.32 43.08
CA SER A 55 19.51 -6.96 42.93
C SER A 55 19.63 -5.71 42.06
N ASP A 56 20.68 -4.91 42.26
CA ASP A 56 20.98 -3.72 41.43
C ASP A 56 20.99 -4.07 39.92
N GLU A 57 21.36 -5.30 39.61
CA GLU A 57 21.34 -5.90 38.27
C GLU A 57 19.91 -6.13 37.75
N ALA A 58 18.97 -6.55 38.60
CA ALA A 58 17.56 -6.67 38.23
C ALA A 58 16.92 -5.28 38.01
N LEU A 59 17.30 -4.28 38.81
CA LEU A 59 16.83 -2.92 38.67
C LEU A 59 17.34 -2.26 37.36
N SER A 60 18.61 -2.50 37.03
CA SER A 60 19.22 -2.17 35.74
C SER A 60 18.52 -2.84 34.56
N ALA A 61 18.16 -4.12 34.69
CA ALA A 61 17.48 -4.88 33.63
C ALA A 61 16.06 -4.36 33.38
N VAL A 62 15.32 -4.00 34.43
CA VAL A 62 13.98 -3.40 34.33
C VAL A 62 14.05 -2.01 33.67
N GLU A 63 15.01 -1.17 34.04
CA GLU A 63 15.22 0.15 33.43
C GLU A 63 15.54 0.00 31.93
N ALA A 64 16.42 -0.93 31.56
CA ALA A 64 16.75 -1.23 30.17
C ALA A 64 15.55 -1.80 29.38
N ALA A 65 14.71 -2.63 30.00
CA ALA A 65 13.48 -3.14 29.39
C ALA A 65 12.47 -2.01 29.13
N ARG A 66 12.31 -1.07 30.07
CA ARG A 66 11.45 0.12 29.88
C ARG A 66 11.95 1.05 28.77
N GLN A 67 13.27 1.24 28.66
CA GLN A 67 13.85 2.01 27.56
C GLN A 67 13.63 1.32 26.21
N LYS A 68 13.81 -0.01 26.14
CA LYS A 68 13.49 -0.81 24.95
C LYS A 68 12.01 -0.73 24.59
N PHE A 69 11.11 -0.80 25.57
CA PHE A 69 9.68 -0.61 25.36
C PHE A 69 9.40 0.72 24.69
N TRP A 70 9.89 1.84 25.24
CA TRP A 70 9.65 3.16 24.65
C TRP A 70 10.27 3.31 23.27
N PHE A 71 11.45 2.73 23.03
CA PHE A 71 12.06 2.71 21.70
C PHE A 71 11.17 1.99 20.69
N TYR A 72 10.72 0.77 20.96
CA TYR A 72 9.83 0.02 20.07
C TYR A 72 8.45 0.64 19.95
N PHE A 73 7.91 1.21 21.04
CA PHE A 73 6.63 1.89 21.04
C PHE A 73 6.66 3.11 20.12
N PHE A 74 7.66 3.99 20.25
CA PHE A 74 7.75 5.17 19.39
C PHE A 74 8.18 4.85 17.96
N ALA A 75 9.11 3.90 17.77
CA ALA A 75 9.51 3.46 16.43
C ALA A 75 8.35 2.78 15.68
N GLY A 76 7.66 1.85 16.35
CA GLY A 76 6.50 1.14 15.82
C GLY A 76 5.30 2.06 15.63
N SER A 77 5.05 3.02 16.52
CA SER A 77 3.96 4.01 16.33
C SER A 77 4.23 4.95 15.16
N GLY A 78 5.48 5.34 14.92
CA GLY A 78 5.87 6.15 13.77
C GLY A 78 5.70 5.41 12.44
N ALA A 79 6.27 4.19 12.34
CA ALA A 79 6.16 3.37 11.15
C ALA A 79 4.72 2.88 10.92
N GLY A 80 4.02 2.48 11.98
CA GLY A 80 2.63 2.08 11.97
C GLY A 80 1.70 3.23 11.56
N GLY A 81 1.95 4.46 12.00
CA GLY A 81 1.18 5.63 11.58
C GLY A 81 1.30 5.91 10.07
N ILE A 82 2.52 5.81 9.52
CA ILE A 82 2.75 5.96 8.07
C ILE A 82 2.12 4.80 7.30
N GLY A 83 2.26 3.56 7.79
CA GLY A 83 1.62 2.39 7.17
C GLY A 83 0.10 2.51 7.15
N ILE A 84 -0.53 2.73 8.31
CA ILE A 84 -1.99 2.86 8.44
C ILE A 84 -2.52 3.99 7.57
N SER A 85 -1.77 5.07 7.35
CA SER A 85 -2.19 6.16 6.46
C SER A 85 -2.36 5.73 4.99
N GLN A 86 -1.77 4.61 4.57
CA GLN A 86 -1.94 4.04 3.23
C GLN A 86 -3.15 3.11 3.11
N LEU A 87 -3.67 2.57 4.23
CA LEU A 87 -4.84 1.69 4.21
C LEU A 87 -6.07 2.36 3.59
N PRO A 88 -6.44 3.62 3.94
CA PRO A 88 -7.55 4.30 3.31
C PRO A 88 -7.44 4.36 1.78
N ALA A 89 -6.24 4.54 1.22
CA ALA A 89 -6.05 4.60 -0.23
C ALA A 89 -6.30 3.23 -0.89
N ILE A 90 -5.75 2.16 -0.33
CA ILE A 90 -5.93 0.79 -0.85
C ILE A 90 -7.41 0.38 -0.77
N PHE A 91 -8.08 0.65 0.35
CA PHE A 91 -9.50 0.33 0.52
C PHE A 91 -10.40 1.21 -0.33
N ARG A 92 -10.08 2.50 -0.50
CA ARG A 92 -10.85 3.41 -1.36
C ARG A 92 -10.81 2.95 -2.81
N ASP A 93 -9.64 2.55 -3.32
CA ASP A 93 -9.48 2.04 -4.68
C ASP A 93 -10.34 0.79 -4.90
N ALA A 94 -10.20 -0.21 -4.03
CA ALA A 94 -10.97 -1.45 -4.11
C ALA A 94 -12.48 -1.17 -3.94
N SER A 95 -12.86 -0.29 -3.02
CA SER A 95 -14.26 0.10 -2.80
C SER A 95 -14.87 0.83 -4.00
N ALA A 96 -14.10 1.68 -4.69
CA ALA A 96 -14.58 2.38 -5.88
C ALA A 96 -14.90 1.38 -6.99
N SER A 97 -14.00 0.43 -7.26
CA SER A 97 -14.26 -0.63 -8.24
C SER A 97 -15.41 -1.55 -7.84
N ARG A 98 -15.51 -1.93 -6.56
CA ARG A 98 -16.62 -2.76 -6.05
C ARG A 98 -17.97 -2.06 -6.10
N SER A 99 -18.00 -0.75 -5.85
CA SER A 99 -19.25 0.02 -5.87
C SER A 99 -19.91 0.09 -7.24
N VAL A 100 -19.13 -0.14 -8.31
CA VAL A 100 -19.64 -0.17 -9.69
C VAL A 100 -19.85 -1.59 -10.21
N ALA A 101 -19.62 -2.61 -9.37
CA ALA A 101 -19.89 -3.99 -9.73
C ALA A 101 -21.40 -4.21 -9.92
N GLY A 102 -21.77 -4.91 -11.00
CA GLY A 102 -23.17 -5.13 -11.38
C GLY A 102 -23.90 -3.90 -11.93
N ILE A 103 -23.21 -2.76 -12.06
CA ILE A 103 -23.76 -1.53 -12.65
C ILE A 103 -23.30 -1.44 -14.11
N GLY A 104 -24.20 -1.00 -14.99
CA GLY A 104 -23.88 -0.69 -16.38
C GLY A 104 -24.14 -1.84 -17.37
N PRO A 105 -23.91 -1.59 -18.68
CA PRO A 105 -24.12 -2.60 -19.70
C PRO A 105 -23.10 -3.73 -19.54
N THR A 106 -23.55 -4.97 -19.68
CA THR A 106 -22.67 -6.14 -19.83
C THR A 106 -22.92 -6.78 -21.18
N LYS A 107 -21.83 -7.18 -21.84
CA LYS A 107 -21.81 -8.05 -23.02
C LYS A 107 -21.83 -9.53 -22.64
N GLY A 108 -21.79 -9.84 -21.35
CA GLY A 108 -21.76 -11.21 -20.83
C GLY A 108 -20.55 -12.01 -21.33
N GLY A 109 -20.65 -13.33 -21.28
CA GLY A 109 -19.60 -14.24 -21.72
C GLY A 109 -18.93 -14.97 -20.57
N THR A 110 -17.79 -15.58 -20.85
CA THR A 110 -17.01 -16.31 -19.84
C THR A 110 -16.39 -15.34 -18.84
N SER A 111 -16.34 -15.76 -17.57
CA SER A 111 -15.67 -14.99 -16.52
C SER A 111 -14.17 -14.85 -16.83
N LEU A 112 -13.61 -13.69 -16.49
CA LEU A 112 -12.20 -13.38 -16.67
C LEU A 112 -11.36 -14.28 -15.75
N ASP A 113 -10.61 -15.20 -16.34
CA ASP A 113 -9.60 -15.97 -15.60
C ASP A 113 -8.28 -15.22 -15.58
N ALA A 114 -8.12 -14.36 -14.58
CA ALA A 114 -6.87 -13.64 -14.29
C ALA A 114 -6.22 -14.11 -12.98
N GLY A 115 -6.56 -15.30 -12.48
CA GLY A 115 -6.00 -15.85 -11.25
C GLY A 115 -6.79 -15.54 -9.97
N PRO A 116 -6.39 -16.15 -8.83
CA PRO A 116 -7.20 -16.19 -7.61
C PRO A 116 -7.32 -14.84 -6.89
N LEU A 117 -6.39 -13.92 -7.15
CA LEU A 117 -6.38 -12.61 -6.51
C LEU A 117 -7.47 -11.67 -7.04
N LEU A 118 -7.97 -11.93 -8.25
CA LEU A 118 -9.01 -11.13 -8.88
C LEU A 118 -10.29 -11.11 -8.03
N GLY A 119 -10.75 -12.29 -7.60
CA GLY A 119 -11.94 -12.44 -6.76
C GLY A 119 -11.77 -11.79 -5.39
N VAL A 120 -10.57 -11.87 -4.80
CA VAL A 120 -10.29 -11.23 -3.49
C VAL A 120 -10.35 -9.70 -3.59
N TYR A 121 -9.85 -9.13 -4.69
CA TYR A 121 -9.78 -7.68 -4.85
C TYR A 121 -11.10 -7.07 -5.31
N TYR A 122 -11.76 -7.64 -6.34
CA TYR A 122 -12.97 -7.06 -6.93
C TYR A 122 -14.28 -7.60 -6.36
N ASP A 123 -14.25 -8.72 -5.61
CA ASP A 123 -15.43 -9.31 -4.94
C ASP A 123 -16.61 -9.65 -5.87
N THR A 124 -16.37 -9.70 -7.18
CA THR A 124 -17.39 -9.96 -8.20
C THR A 124 -16.72 -10.52 -9.45
N GLU A 125 -17.43 -11.40 -10.17
CA GLU A 125 -16.97 -11.92 -11.46
C GLU A 125 -17.03 -10.85 -12.54
N ILE A 126 -15.96 -10.73 -13.33
CA ILE A 126 -15.84 -9.78 -14.42
C ILE A 126 -15.99 -10.56 -15.73
N ALA A 127 -16.89 -10.15 -16.62
CA ALA A 127 -17.04 -10.81 -17.92
C ALA A 127 -15.88 -10.45 -18.86
N LEU A 128 -15.31 -11.46 -19.53
CA LEU A 128 -14.17 -11.27 -20.45
C LEU A 128 -14.51 -10.32 -21.61
N ASN A 129 -15.72 -10.44 -22.18
CA ASN A 129 -16.12 -9.59 -23.31
C ASN A 129 -16.27 -8.11 -22.92
N ASP A 130 -16.57 -7.81 -21.66
CA ASP A 130 -16.65 -6.43 -21.18
C ASP A 130 -15.26 -5.79 -21.13
N VAL A 131 -14.24 -6.56 -20.73
CA VAL A 131 -12.84 -6.11 -20.73
C VAL A 131 -12.30 -5.95 -22.15
N VAL A 132 -12.61 -6.90 -23.05
CA VAL A 132 -12.25 -6.78 -24.47
C VAL A 132 -12.89 -5.55 -25.10
N ASP A 133 -14.17 -5.28 -24.81
CA ASP A 133 -14.86 -4.07 -25.28
C ASP A 133 -14.22 -2.80 -24.75
N ALA A 134 -13.86 -2.77 -23.46
CA ALA A 134 -13.17 -1.65 -22.84
C ALA A 134 -11.81 -1.37 -23.52
N ILE A 135 -11.01 -2.41 -23.81
CA ILE A 135 -9.72 -2.28 -24.51
C ILE A 135 -9.92 -1.73 -25.93
N GLN A 136 -10.93 -2.21 -26.64
CA GLN A 136 -11.21 -1.77 -28.02
C GLN A 136 -11.69 -0.32 -28.06
N LYS A 137 -12.53 0.10 -27.12
CA LYS A 137 -13.12 1.44 -27.08
C LYS A 137 -12.23 2.49 -26.42
N ALA A 138 -11.25 2.08 -25.62
CA ALA A 138 -10.36 2.99 -24.90
C ALA A 138 -9.76 4.07 -25.84
N PRO A 139 -9.92 5.36 -25.53
CA PRO A 139 -9.32 6.42 -26.32
C PRO A 139 -7.79 6.45 -26.18
N SER A 140 -7.10 7.24 -27.00
CA SER A 140 -5.65 7.49 -26.83
C SER A 140 -5.40 8.39 -25.61
N ALA A 141 -4.16 8.37 -25.11
CA ALA A 141 -3.75 9.23 -24.01
C ALA A 141 -3.97 10.72 -24.33
N GLU A 142 -3.60 11.16 -25.54
CA GLU A 142 -3.78 12.54 -25.99
C GLU A 142 -5.24 12.99 -25.88
N PHE A 143 -6.19 12.13 -26.30
CA PHE A 143 -7.61 12.44 -26.24
C PHE A 143 -8.12 12.64 -24.81
N ILE A 144 -7.68 11.80 -23.87
CA ILE A 144 -8.08 11.90 -22.46
C ILE A 144 -7.45 13.15 -21.84
N SER A 145 -6.15 13.34 -22.03
CA SER A 145 -5.42 14.48 -21.45
C SER A 145 -5.95 15.83 -21.94
N GLY A 146 -6.33 15.94 -23.21
CA GLY A 146 -6.89 17.15 -23.79
C GLY A 146 -8.27 17.53 -23.27
N ARG A 147 -8.96 16.60 -22.59
CA ARG A 147 -10.28 16.77 -21.98
C ARG A 147 -10.24 16.65 -20.46
N SER A 148 -9.05 16.53 -19.88
CA SER A 148 -8.90 16.47 -18.44
C SER A 148 -9.37 17.79 -17.83
N GLU A 149 -10.31 17.68 -16.88
CA GLU A 149 -10.73 18.79 -16.03
C GLU A 149 -9.87 18.86 -14.76
N SER A 150 -8.84 18.01 -14.63
CA SER A 150 -7.98 18.00 -13.46
C SER A 150 -7.00 19.16 -13.49
N ILE A 151 -6.96 19.88 -12.37
CA ILE A 151 -6.07 21.03 -12.16
C ILE A 151 -4.71 20.63 -11.60
N ASN A 152 -4.44 19.34 -11.42
CA ASN A 152 -3.20 18.92 -10.77
C ASN A 152 -1.98 19.03 -11.71
N TYR A 153 -0.79 19.05 -11.11
CA TYR A 153 0.46 19.17 -11.87
C TYR A 153 0.63 18.03 -12.89
N MET A 154 0.22 16.81 -12.57
CA MET A 154 0.43 15.67 -13.46
C MET A 154 -0.47 15.73 -14.71
N ALA A 155 -1.75 16.08 -14.53
CA ALA A 155 -2.68 16.36 -15.62
C ALA A 155 -2.17 17.50 -16.51
N SER A 156 -1.60 18.57 -15.92
CA SER A 156 -0.98 19.65 -16.69
C SER A 156 0.23 19.21 -17.53
N LYS A 157 0.84 18.06 -17.19
CA LYS A 157 1.92 17.41 -17.95
C LYS A 157 1.43 16.34 -18.92
N GLY A 158 0.11 16.21 -19.09
CA GLY A 158 -0.51 15.23 -19.98
C GLY A 158 -0.57 13.82 -19.41
N TYR A 159 -0.35 13.64 -18.10
CA TYR A 159 -0.58 12.35 -17.48
C TYR A 159 -2.08 12.06 -17.39
N ILE A 160 -2.40 10.77 -17.47
CA ILE A 160 -3.77 10.28 -17.46
C ILE A 160 -4.14 9.95 -16.03
N GLU A 161 -5.22 10.57 -15.55
CA GLU A 161 -5.81 10.22 -14.26
C GLU A 161 -6.89 9.16 -14.42
N ARG A 162 -7.01 8.29 -13.41
CA ARG A 162 -8.05 7.27 -13.36
C ARG A 162 -9.43 7.88 -13.56
N ARG A 163 -9.75 8.96 -12.84
CA ARG A 163 -11.08 9.59 -12.89
C ARG A 163 -11.46 10.03 -14.30
N ASP A 164 -10.55 10.69 -15.00
CA ASP A 164 -10.81 11.21 -16.34
C ASP A 164 -10.92 10.07 -17.35
N PHE A 165 -10.10 9.03 -17.21
CA PHE A 165 -10.24 7.81 -18.00
C PHE A 165 -11.61 7.14 -17.80
N ILE A 166 -12.05 6.93 -16.55
CA ILE A 166 -13.35 6.30 -16.27
C ILE A 166 -14.51 7.12 -16.85
N LYS A 167 -14.48 8.45 -16.69
CA LYS A 167 -15.49 9.36 -17.26
C LYS A 167 -15.60 9.22 -18.79
N GLU A 168 -14.46 9.13 -19.48
CA GLU A 168 -14.44 8.93 -20.94
C GLU A 168 -14.95 7.53 -21.35
N MET A 169 -14.69 6.50 -20.54
CA MET A 169 -15.19 5.15 -20.80
C MET A 169 -16.70 5.02 -20.57
N GLU A 170 -17.23 5.72 -19.56
CA GLU A 170 -18.66 5.85 -19.31
C GLU A 170 -19.37 6.54 -20.48
N ALA A 171 -18.79 7.62 -21.02
CA ALA A 171 -19.31 8.30 -22.21
C ALA A 171 -19.36 7.39 -23.46
N LYS A 172 -18.51 6.36 -23.50
CA LYS A 172 -18.47 5.32 -24.55
C LYS A 172 -19.36 4.11 -24.26
N ASN A 173 -20.18 4.18 -23.20
CA ASN A 173 -21.08 3.12 -22.75
C ASN A 173 -20.34 1.79 -22.54
N CYS A 174 -19.15 1.85 -21.94
CA CYS A 174 -18.40 0.66 -21.52
C CYS A 174 -18.87 0.21 -20.14
N ASN A 175 -18.66 -1.06 -19.82
CA ASN A 175 -18.90 -1.55 -18.47
C ASN A 175 -17.95 -0.79 -17.49
N PRO A 176 -18.47 -0.15 -16.44
CA PRO A 176 -17.66 0.61 -15.49
C PRO A 176 -16.61 -0.25 -14.79
N LEU A 177 -16.99 -1.45 -14.31
CA LEU A 177 -16.06 -2.36 -13.65
C LEU A 177 -14.93 -2.80 -14.60
N ALA A 178 -15.26 -3.15 -15.85
CA ALA A 178 -14.24 -3.48 -16.84
C ALA A 178 -13.29 -2.31 -17.15
N SER A 179 -13.79 -1.08 -17.06
CA SER A 179 -12.98 0.13 -17.23
C SER A 179 -12.00 0.30 -16.07
N TYR A 180 -12.43 0.09 -14.82
CA TYR A 180 -11.52 0.06 -13.66
C TYR A 180 -10.44 -1.01 -13.81
N VAL A 181 -10.83 -2.23 -14.18
CA VAL A 181 -9.91 -3.36 -14.37
C VAL A 181 -8.88 -3.05 -15.45
N LEU A 182 -9.31 -2.42 -16.56
CA LEU A 182 -8.41 -2.00 -17.62
C LEU A 182 -7.39 -0.96 -17.13
N TYR A 183 -7.86 0.07 -16.43
CA TYR A 183 -6.98 1.09 -15.89
C TYR A 183 -5.99 0.51 -14.87
N ASP A 184 -6.46 -0.36 -13.98
CA ASP A 184 -5.65 -1.01 -12.96
C ASP A 184 -4.53 -1.84 -13.59
N ALA A 185 -4.83 -2.61 -14.64
CA ALA A 185 -3.82 -3.32 -15.43
C ALA A 185 -2.76 -2.36 -16.01
N ILE A 186 -3.20 -1.27 -16.67
CA ILE A 186 -2.28 -0.27 -17.25
C ILE A 186 -1.40 0.37 -16.17
N SER A 187 -1.95 0.67 -15.00
CA SER A 187 -1.23 1.32 -13.90
C SER A 187 -0.18 0.41 -13.26
N SER A 188 -0.35 -0.92 -13.37
CA SER A 188 0.51 -1.94 -12.75
C SER A 188 0.80 -1.68 -11.25
N GLY A 189 -0.15 -1.06 -10.54
CA GLY A 189 -0.07 -0.79 -9.10
C GLY A 189 0.68 0.49 -8.72
N LYS A 190 1.11 1.30 -9.70
CA LYS A 190 1.97 2.49 -9.48
C LYS A 190 1.23 3.77 -9.08
N GLY A 191 -0.09 3.70 -8.88
CA GLY A 191 -0.91 4.80 -8.39
C GLY A 191 -2.07 5.17 -9.32
N ASP A 192 -2.68 6.32 -9.06
CA ASP A 192 -3.88 6.82 -9.75
C ASP A 192 -3.60 7.54 -11.07
N VAL A 193 -2.32 7.63 -11.47
CA VAL A 193 -1.86 8.45 -12.58
C VAL A 193 -0.89 7.65 -13.45
N VAL A 194 -1.07 7.70 -14.77
CA VAL A 194 -0.27 6.96 -15.75
C VAL A 194 0.34 7.91 -16.77
N SER A 195 1.60 7.66 -17.13
CA SER A 195 2.28 8.39 -18.21
C SER A 195 1.60 8.12 -19.57
N PRO A 196 1.41 9.13 -20.42
CA PRO A 196 0.75 8.96 -21.72
C PRO A 196 1.45 7.92 -22.61
N VAL A 197 2.78 7.87 -22.54
CA VAL A 197 3.60 6.89 -23.30
C VAL A 197 3.30 5.47 -22.84
N VAL A 198 3.29 5.22 -21.52
CA VAL A 198 3.01 3.89 -20.95
C VAL A 198 1.57 3.49 -21.26
N PHE A 199 0.64 4.44 -21.18
CA PHE A 199 -0.76 4.19 -21.47
C PHE A 199 -0.96 3.69 -22.91
N ASP A 200 -0.45 4.44 -23.90
CA ASP A 200 -0.62 4.10 -25.31
C ASP A 200 0.15 2.83 -25.70
N GLU A 201 1.36 2.62 -25.16
CA GLU A 201 2.14 1.39 -25.38
C GLU A 201 1.41 0.15 -24.85
N LYS A 202 0.92 0.20 -23.60
CA LYS A 202 0.18 -0.92 -23.00
C LYS A 202 -1.11 -1.19 -23.74
N LEU A 203 -1.84 -0.15 -24.10
CA LEU A 203 -3.09 -0.29 -24.83
C LEU A 203 -2.87 -0.88 -26.24
N ALA A 204 -1.80 -0.47 -26.92
CA ALA A 204 -1.39 -1.07 -28.19
C ALA A 204 -1.01 -2.55 -28.03
N GLN A 205 -0.24 -2.90 -26.98
CA GLN A 205 0.11 -4.29 -26.67
C GLN A 205 -1.12 -5.15 -26.41
N TYR A 206 -2.11 -4.63 -25.67
CA TYR A 206 -3.34 -5.37 -25.37
C TYR A 206 -4.19 -5.60 -26.62
N ARG A 207 -4.22 -4.64 -27.54
CA ARG A 207 -4.93 -4.75 -28.84
C ARG A 207 -4.24 -5.67 -29.84
N GLN A 208 -2.90 -5.68 -29.84
CA GLN A 208 -2.14 -6.54 -30.75
C GLN A 208 -2.10 -8.00 -30.27
N GLY A 209 -2.07 -8.21 -28.95
CA GLY A 209 -2.02 -9.54 -28.34
C GLY A 209 -3.39 -10.22 -28.17
N SER A 210 -4.49 -9.52 -28.42
CA SER A 210 -5.85 -10.10 -28.38
C SER A 210 -6.13 -10.85 -29.69
N GLY A 211 -5.79 -12.14 -29.73
CA GLY A 211 -6.22 -13.06 -30.78
C GLY A 211 -7.75 -13.27 -30.78
N ALA A 212 -8.25 -14.17 -31.64
CA ALA A 212 -9.67 -14.44 -31.94
C ALA A 212 -10.64 -14.52 -30.73
N GLY A 213 -10.98 -13.38 -30.15
CA GLY A 213 -11.89 -13.22 -29.01
C GLY A 213 -11.24 -13.30 -27.60
N GLY A 214 -9.91 -13.36 -27.50
CA GLY A 214 -9.21 -13.50 -26.21
C GLY A 214 -8.50 -12.22 -25.73
N LEU A 215 -8.11 -12.20 -24.46
CA LEU A 215 -7.27 -11.14 -23.89
C LEU A 215 -5.78 -11.43 -24.13
N ALA A 216 -5.00 -10.36 -24.30
CA ALA A 216 -3.55 -10.48 -24.39
C ALA A 216 -2.94 -11.03 -23.09
N GLN A 217 -1.95 -11.91 -23.20
CA GLN A 217 -1.22 -12.40 -22.01
C GLN A 217 -0.52 -11.28 -21.24
N SER A 218 -0.09 -10.23 -21.94
CA SER A 218 0.46 -9.02 -21.30
C SER A 218 -0.56 -8.35 -20.37
N PHE A 219 -1.82 -8.26 -20.79
CA PHE A 219 -2.89 -7.71 -19.95
C PHE A 219 -3.09 -8.51 -18.66
N ILE A 220 -3.16 -9.84 -18.77
CA ILE A 220 -3.32 -10.72 -17.61
C ILE A 220 -2.10 -10.62 -16.67
N GLY A 221 -0.90 -10.53 -17.24
CA GLY A 221 0.33 -10.33 -16.47
C GLY A 221 0.36 -9.00 -15.73
N ASP A 222 -0.01 -7.91 -16.40
CA ASP A 222 -0.04 -6.57 -15.81
C ASP A 222 -1.12 -6.42 -14.74
N LEU A 223 -2.30 -7.02 -14.96
CA LEU A 223 -3.37 -7.08 -13.96
C LEU A 223 -2.95 -7.89 -12.73
N ASN A 224 -2.31 -9.05 -12.92
CA ASN A 224 -1.76 -9.83 -11.81
C ASN A 224 -0.65 -9.08 -11.07
N GLY A 225 0.19 -8.32 -11.79
CA GLY A 225 1.18 -7.43 -11.20
C GLY A 225 0.54 -6.37 -10.31
N PHE A 226 -0.51 -5.70 -10.79
CA PHE A 226 -1.29 -4.76 -9.99
C PHE A 226 -1.86 -5.42 -8.71
N LEU A 227 -2.52 -6.57 -8.85
CA LEU A 227 -3.15 -7.29 -7.75
C LEU A 227 -2.10 -7.73 -6.70
N ALA A 228 -0.96 -8.25 -7.17
CA ALA A 228 0.14 -8.66 -6.31
C ALA A 228 0.74 -7.47 -5.53
N VAL A 229 0.88 -6.31 -6.16
CA VAL A 229 1.37 -5.09 -5.48
C VAL A 229 0.38 -4.64 -4.40
N LYS A 230 -0.92 -4.56 -4.72
CA LYS A 230 -1.93 -4.08 -3.75
C LYS A 230 -2.10 -5.04 -2.57
N ILE A 231 -2.21 -6.34 -2.84
CA ILE A 231 -2.36 -7.36 -1.80
C ILE A 231 -1.05 -7.53 -1.01
N GLY A 232 0.10 -7.51 -1.70
CA GLY A 232 1.41 -7.56 -1.06
C GLY A 232 1.67 -6.38 -0.13
N ALA A 233 1.31 -5.16 -0.54
CA ALA A 233 1.40 -3.98 0.31
C ALA A 233 0.52 -4.11 1.56
N PHE A 234 -0.71 -4.60 1.41
CA PHE A 234 -1.61 -4.83 2.54
C PHE A 234 -1.07 -5.90 3.51
N LEU A 235 -0.69 -7.07 3.00
CA LEU A 235 -0.16 -8.16 3.84
C LEU A 235 1.16 -7.78 4.51
N GLY A 236 2.05 -7.08 3.79
CA GLY A 236 3.30 -6.57 4.33
C GLY A 236 3.06 -5.60 5.48
N LEU A 237 2.11 -4.68 5.32
CA LEU A 237 1.71 -3.75 6.37
C LEU A 237 1.16 -4.50 7.60
N VAL A 238 0.23 -5.43 7.41
CA VAL A 238 -0.35 -6.22 8.51
C VAL A 238 0.74 -7.00 9.24
N PHE A 239 1.68 -7.61 8.51
CA PHE A 239 2.80 -8.32 9.10
C PHE A 239 3.68 -7.39 9.95
N CYS A 240 4.07 -6.22 9.43
CA CYS A 240 4.85 -5.25 10.18
C CYS A 240 4.14 -4.82 11.47
N LEU A 241 2.83 -4.53 11.40
CA LEU A 241 2.05 -4.17 12.59
C LEU A 241 2.02 -5.29 13.64
N LEU A 242 1.89 -6.55 13.22
CA LEU A 242 1.90 -7.70 14.13
C LEU A 242 3.28 -7.89 14.79
N VAL A 243 4.36 -7.72 14.03
CA VAL A 243 5.73 -7.79 14.55
C VAL A 243 5.99 -6.68 15.56
N ASP A 244 5.60 -5.45 15.25
CA ASP A 244 5.74 -4.30 16.15
C ASP A 244 4.93 -4.51 17.43
N PHE A 245 3.68 -4.97 17.31
CA PHE A 245 2.84 -5.28 18.47
C PHE A 245 3.45 -6.39 19.33
N GLY A 246 4.07 -7.40 18.72
CA GLY A 246 4.81 -8.46 19.42
C GLY A 246 5.99 -7.93 20.22
N PHE A 247 6.79 -7.01 19.64
CA PHE A 247 7.91 -6.38 20.35
C PHE A 247 7.44 -5.48 21.49
N ILE A 248 6.39 -4.70 21.26
CA ILE A 248 5.80 -3.83 22.30
C ILE A 248 5.25 -4.68 23.45
N ALA A 249 4.51 -5.75 23.15
CA ALA A 249 3.95 -6.64 24.19
C ALA A 249 5.04 -7.33 25.00
N LYS A 250 6.07 -7.87 24.34
CA LYS A 250 7.21 -8.52 25.02
C LYS A 250 7.95 -7.54 25.94
N ALA A 251 8.31 -6.36 25.43
CA ALA A 251 9.01 -5.35 26.22
C ALA A 251 8.13 -4.80 27.36
N GLY A 252 6.81 -4.73 27.16
CA GLY A 252 5.85 -4.34 28.19
C GLY A 252 5.78 -5.35 29.33
N ILE A 253 5.72 -6.65 29.02
CA ILE A 253 5.73 -7.72 30.03
C ILE A 253 7.06 -7.68 30.81
N GLU A 254 8.20 -7.62 30.12
CA GLU A 254 9.53 -7.60 30.73
C GLU A 254 9.83 -6.32 31.54
N GLY A 255 9.20 -5.18 31.21
CA GLY A 255 9.47 -3.89 31.85
C GLY A 255 8.49 -3.46 32.95
N PHE A 256 7.26 -3.99 32.94
CA PHE A 256 6.18 -3.53 33.81
C PHE A 256 5.41 -4.64 34.53
N LEU A 257 5.49 -5.90 34.07
CA LEU A 257 4.74 -7.03 34.64
C LEU A 257 5.64 -8.14 35.20
N SER A 258 6.97 -7.96 35.16
CA SER A 258 7.97 -8.86 35.76
C SER A 258 8.22 -8.53 37.22
#